data_AF-A0A9W8K741-F1
#
_entry.id   AF-A0A9W8K741-F1
#
_cell.length_a   1.000
_cell.length_b   1.000
_cell.length_c   1.000
_cell.angle_alpha   90.00
_cell.angle_beta   90.00
_cell.angle_gamma   90.00
#
_symmetry.space_group_name_H-M   'P 1'
#
loop_
_entity.id
_entity.type
_entity.pdbx_description
1 polymer ?
#
loop_
_entity_poly.entity_id
_entity_poly.type
_entity_poly.pdbx_seq_one_letter_code
_entity_poly.pdbx_strand_id
1 'polypeptide(L)'
;MWVWVALFGSTLGVSGHVAAWHKGMYCLNGTTPGVDDGNTNAAVQPLYQLEESEWWFHHVNECDMFPPTKGDFLELPANGEFTVELAVNRAFTTLSYNGANTAIFGDGRDHPGLGVTRDGKADGDACISDPNIHTQNETMAAGTIFAISYVSDLTQVTKENLVVFTALYHTPWRRLATYKVPNLPACPEEGCICAWGDTGDAAVAPGKPPVWCEDEPGRCVQGAKQMVFWNQLEGNNVQVSGVDLAGEPKAPTYNMRMGFADGPQNDIFAERGSANPTFIAPAPTPTLSGSAWSKTRGISTVFLVLAVLLLQIRL
;
A
#
# COMPACT_ATOMS: atom_id res chain seq x y z
N MET A 1 34.86 -25.97 37.20
CA MET A 1 35.20 -25.86 35.77
C MET A 1 34.01 -25.21 35.09
N TRP A 2 34.17 -24.00 34.55
CA TRP A 2 33.06 -23.23 33.98
C TRP A 2 32.78 -23.70 32.54
N VAL A 3 31.58 -24.20 32.28
CA VAL A 3 31.11 -24.52 30.93
C VAL A 3 30.29 -23.33 30.44
N TRP A 4 30.79 -22.63 29.42
CA TRP A 4 30.04 -21.60 28.73
C TRP A 4 29.03 -22.26 27.77
N VAL A 5 27.74 -22.01 27.98
CA VAL A 5 26.71 -22.34 26.99
C VAL A 5 26.65 -21.20 25.98
N ALA A 6 27.17 -21.44 24.78
CA ALA A 6 27.03 -20.51 23.67
C ALA A 6 25.60 -20.57 23.12
N LEU A 7 24.76 -19.62 23.50
CA LEU A 7 23.46 -19.40 22.86
C LEU A 7 23.67 -18.85 21.45
N PHE A 8 23.67 -19.73 20.46
CA PHE A 8 23.52 -19.35 19.06
C PHE A 8 22.08 -18.87 18.82
N GLY A 9 21.85 -17.58 19.09
CA GLY A 9 20.62 -16.88 18.74
C GLY A 9 20.55 -16.66 17.23
N SER A 10 20.16 -17.69 16.48
CA SER A 10 19.94 -17.63 15.04
C SER A 10 18.76 -16.71 14.70
N THR A 11 19.05 -15.42 14.55
CA THR A 11 18.10 -14.42 14.07
C THR A 11 17.87 -14.64 12.57
N LEU A 12 16.89 -15.47 12.24
CA LEU A 12 16.45 -15.68 10.85
C LEU A 12 15.72 -14.42 10.35
N GLY A 13 16.48 -13.41 9.95
CA GLY A 13 15.99 -12.20 9.30
C GLY A 13 15.46 -12.48 7.90
N VAL A 14 14.32 -13.18 7.83
CA VAL A 14 13.53 -13.27 6.61
C VAL A 14 12.73 -11.98 6.51
N SER A 15 12.91 -11.20 5.44
CA SER A 15 12.12 -9.98 5.20
C SER A 15 11.42 -10.04 3.86
N GLY A 16 10.16 -9.59 3.83
CA GLY A 16 9.40 -9.52 2.60
C GLY A 16 9.96 -8.47 1.66
N HIS A 17 9.79 -8.72 0.36
CA HIS A 17 10.13 -7.77 -0.69
C HIS A 17 9.02 -7.81 -1.74
N VAL A 18 8.04 -6.93 -1.65
CA VAL A 18 6.91 -6.86 -2.60
C VAL A 18 6.43 -5.41 -2.72
N ALA A 19 6.21 -4.99 -3.96
CA ALA A 19 5.73 -3.67 -4.33
C ALA A 19 4.57 -3.78 -5.32
N ALA A 20 3.63 -2.85 -5.25
CA ALA A 20 2.55 -2.69 -6.22
C ALA A 20 3.02 -1.82 -7.40
N TRP A 21 3.66 -2.45 -8.39
CA TRP A 21 4.24 -1.74 -9.53
C TRP A 21 3.14 -1.19 -10.45
N HIS A 22 3.22 0.12 -10.74
CA HIS A 22 2.42 0.81 -11.73
C HIS A 22 3.20 2.00 -12.30
N LYS A 23 2.93 2.42 -13.55
CA LYS A 23 3.68 3.54 -14.17
C LYS A 23 3.67 4.83 -13.36
N GLY A 24 2.52 5.14 -12.77
CA GLY A 24 2.34 6.33 -11.95
C GLY A 24 3.02 6.28 -10.59
N MET A 25 3.89 5.30 -10.29
CA MET A 25 4.56 5.17 -9.00
C MET A 25 5.81 6.05 -8.85
N TYR A 26 6.05 6.53 -7.63
CA TYR A 26 7.36 7.04 -7.24
C TYR A 26 8.42 5.92 -7.25
N CYS A 27 9.67 6.30 -7.55
CA CYS A 27 10.84 5.46 -7.77
C CYS A 27 10.65 4.22 -8.67
N LEU A 28 9.73 4.27 -9.65
CA LEU A 28 9.56 3.26 -10.70
C LEU A 28 10.90 2.85 -11.32
N ASN A 29 11.77 3.83 -11.59
CA ASN A 29 13.04 3.66 -12.27
C ASN A 29 14.22 3.38 -11.31
N GLY A 30 13.93 3.17 -10.02
CA GLY A 30 14.91 3.21 -8.94
C GLY A 30 15.21 4.65 -8.48
N THR A 31 16.21 4.78 -7.61
CA THR A 31 16.55 6.05 -6.94
C THR A 31 17.97 6.52 -7.30
N THR A 32 18.34 6.40 -8.59
CA THR A 32 19.58 6.96 -9.14
C THR A 32 19.25 8.01 -10.20
N PRO A 33 19.66 9.29 -10.05
CA PRO A 33 19.28 10.35 -10.97
C PRO A 33 19.69 10.08 -12.42
N GLY A 34 18.71 10.14 -13.33
CA GLY A 34 18.93 9.96 -14.78
C GLY A 34 19.09 8.51 -15.24
N VAL A 35 18.82 7.51 -14.38
CA VAL A 35 18.86 6.09 -14.72
C VAL A 35 17.44 5.52 -14.83
N ASP A 36 17.23 4.62 -15.81
CA ASP A 36 16.03 3.78 -15.91
C ASP A 36 16.42 2.34 -15.56
N ASP A 37 16.41 1.99 -14.26
CA ASP A 37 16.78 0.66 -13.81
C ASP A 37 15.61 -0.32 -13.93
N GLY A 38 15.60 -1.08 -15.03
CA GLY A 38 14.65 -2.16 -15.28
C GLY A 38 14.74 -3.33 -14.30
N ASN A 39 15.80 -3.43 -13.48
CA ASN A 39 16.01 -4.45 -12.46
C ASN A 39 15.96 -3.88 -11.03
N THR A 40 15.35 -2.71 -10.83
CA THR A 40 15.37 -2.06 -9.52
C THR A 40 14.56 -2.82 -8.46
N ASN A 41 15.12 -2.83 -7.25
CA ASN A 41 14.49 -3.31 -6.03
C ASN A 41 14.33 -2.21 -4.96
N ALA A 42 14.52 -0.93 -5.31
CA ALA A 42 14.38 0.18 -4.36
C ALA A 42 12.99 0.22 -3.73
N ALA A 43 11.94 0.15 -4.56
CA ALA A 43 10.55 0.21 -4.14
C ALA A 43 10.04 -1.05 -3.40
N VAL A 44 10.86 -2.09 -3.17
CA VAL A 44 10.46 -3.33 -2.45
C VAL A 44 11.18 -3.52 -1.12
N GLN A 45 12.07 -2.61 -0.71
CA GLN A 45 12.82 -2.80 0.54
C GLN A 45 11.87 -2.77 1.75
N PRO A 46 12.08 -3.59 2.79
CA PRO A 46 11.25 -3.55 4.00
C PRO A 46 11.52 -2.28 4.82
N LEU A 47 10.46 -1.73 5.43
CA LEU A 47 10.56 -0.61 6.38
C LEU A 47 10.41 -1.17 7.82
N TYR A 48 11.46 -1.09 8.62
CA TYR A 48 11.49 -1.67 9.97
C TYR A 48 12.50 -0.97 10.88
N GLN A 49 12.09 -0.57 12.08
CA GLN A 49 12.90 0.15 13.07
C GLN A 49 13.61 1.38 12.48
N LEU A 50 12.84 2.17 11.74
CA LEU A 50 13.24 3.47 11.17
C LEU A 50 12.52 4.63 11.88
N GLU A 51 13.08 5.83 11.81
CA GLU A 51 12.41 7.05 12.27
C GLU A 51 11.34 7.52 11.27
N GLU A 52 10.42 8.39 11.69
CA GLU A 52 9.30 8.81 10.81
C GLU A 52 9.76 9.51 9.54
N SER A 53 10.83 10.32 9.61
CA SER A 53 11.47 10.95 8.45
C SER A 53 12.19 9.98 7.52
N GLU A 54 12.30 8.70 7.86
CA GLU A 54 12.95 7.66 7.06
C GLU A 54 11.93 6.70 6.44
N TRP A 55 10.92 6.26 7.19
CA TRP A 55 9.92 5.33 6.64
C TRP A 55 8.79 6.02 5.86
N TRP A 56 8.47 7.29 6.14
CA TRP A 56 7.44 8.03 5.41
C TRP A 56 7.81 8.11 3.91
N PHE A 57 6.92 7.59 3.07
CA PHE A 57 7.13 7.42 1.62
C PHE A 57 8.52 6.88 1.19
N HIS A 58 9.09 5.96 1.99
CA HIS A 58 10.35 5.28 1.68
C HIS A 58 11.60 6.20 1.66
N HIS A 59 11.56 7.38 2.29
CA HIS A 59 12.66 8.36 2.26
C HIS A 59 14.06 7.81 2.63
N VAL A 60 14.13 6.74 3.43
CA VAL A 60 15.36 5.97 3.75
C VAL A 60 16.16 5.50 2.51
N ASN A 61 15.53 5.38 1.35
CA ASN A 61 16.18 5.10 0.07
C ASN A 61 15.90 6.14 -1.02
N GLU A 62 15.43 7.33 -0.61
CA GLU A 62 15.06 8.50 -1.42
C GLU A 62 13.89 8.27 -2.41
N CYS A 63 13.03 7.26 -2.24
CA CYS A 63 11.97 6.95 -3.23
C CYS A 63 11.03 8.13 -3.53
N ASP A 64 10.67 8.89 -2.50
CA ASP A 64 9.87 10.11 -2.53
C ASP A 64 10.49 11.25 -3.36
N MET A 65 11.81 11.21 -3.59
CA MET A 65 12.52 12.17 -4.44
C MET A 65 12.43 11.86 -5.94
N PHE A 66 11.85 10.71 -6.33
CA PHE A 66 11.74 10.24 -7.71
C PHE A 66 10.27 10.13 -8.15
N PRO A 67 9.60 11.25 -8.47
CA PRO A 67 8.21 11.24 -8.93
C PRO A 67 8.03 10.51 -10.28
N PRO A 68 6.83 10.00 -10.57
CA PRO A 68 6.50 9.43 -11.88
C PRO A 68 6.60 10.44 -13.02
N THR A 69 6.65 9.95 -14.26
CA THR A 69 6.58 10.81 -15.46
C THR A 69 5.32 11.68 -15.42
N LYS A 70 5.42 12.99 -15.75
CA LYS A 70 4.20 13.82 -15.90
C LYS A 70 3.31 13.23 -17.00
N GLY A 71 2.12 12.76 -16.60
CA GLY A 71 1.18 12.07 -17.48
C GLY A 71 1.05 10.56 -17.23
N ASP A 72 1.95 9.95 -16.45
CA ASP A 72 1.80 8.56 -15.99
C ASP A 72 1.04 8.55 -14.65
N PHE A 73 -0.15 7.97 -14.66
CA PHE A 73 -1.10 7.95 -13.55
C PHE A 73 -1.75 6.56 -13.44
N LEU A 74 -2.00 6.08 -12.22
CA LEU A 74 -2.96 5.02 -11.92
C LEU A 74 -4.39 5.58 -12.09
N GLU A 75 -5.24 4.89 -12.82
CA GLU A 75 -6.61 5.32 -13.07
C GLU A 75 -7.58 4.64 -12.10
N LEU A 76 -8.39 5.43 -11.37
CA LEU A 76 -9.36 4.93 -10.38
C LEU A 76 -10.80 5.14 -10.85
N PRO A 77 -11.38 4.22 -11.64
CA PRO A 77 -12.77 4.33 -12.07
C PRO A 77 -13.73 4.13 -10.88
N ALA A 78 -14.47 5.17 -10.48
CA ALA A 78 -15.39 5.12 -9.36
C ALA A 78 -16.48 4.04 -9.53
N ASN A 79 -16.68 3.18 -8.52
CA ASN A 79 -17.49 1.95 -8.57
C ASN A 79 -16.99 0.87 -9.56
N GLY A 80 -15.79 1.03 -10.11
CA GLY A 80 -15.12 0.05 -10.96
C GLY A 80 -13.99 -0.68 -10.22
N GLU A 81 -12.98 -1.09 -10.97
CA GLU A 81 -11.79 -1.79 -10.46
C GLU A 81 -10.54 -1.41 -11.26
N PHE A 82 -9.36 -1.62 -10.67
CA PHE A 82 -8.05 -1.43 -11.30
C PHE A 82 -7.12 -2.59 -10.93
N THR A 83 -6.13 -2.85 -11.78
CA THR A 83 -5.14 -3.94 -11.57
C THR A 83 -3.73 -3.37 -11.49
N VAL A 84 -2.93 -3.89 -10.56
CA VAL A 84 -1.49 -3.61 -10.41
C VAL A 84 -0.67 -4.90 -10.41
N GLU A 85 0.65 -4.76 -10.54
CA GLU A 85 1.57 -5.89 -10.49
C GLU A 85 2.30 -5.95 -9.13
N LEU A 86 1.91 -6.89 -8.27
CA LEU A 86 2.61 -7.20 -7.01
C LEU A 86 3.88 -8.02 -7.32
N ALA A 87 5.07 -7.41 -7.24
CA ALA A 87 6.32 -8.10 -7.59
C ALA A 87 7.51 -7.75 -6.68
N VAL A 88 8.46 -8.69 -6.58
CA VAL A 88 9.66 -8.60 -5.72
C VAL A 88 10.81 -7.83 -6.37
N ASN A 89 10.66 -7.47 -7.65
CA ASN A 89 11.56 -6.62 -8.43
C ASN A 89 10.78 -6.12 -9.65
N ARG A 90 11.08 -4.92 -10.15
CA ARG A 90 10.48 -4.37 -11.39
C ARG A 90 10.67 -5.32 -12.58
N ALA A 91 11.80 -6.05 -12.63
CA ALA A 91 12.16 -7.00 -13.67
C ALA A 91 11.08 -8.04 -13.99
N PHE A 92 10.26 -8.42 -12.99
CA PHE A 92 9.23 -9.44 -13.08
C PHE A 92 7.85 -8.89 -13.45
N THR A 93 7.79 -7.62 -13.89
CA THR A 93 6.57 -6.90 -14.27
C THR A 93 6.54 -6.57 -15.77
N THR A 94 5.40 -6.13 -16.30
CA THR A 94 5.32 -5.61 -17.67
C THR A 94 6.04 -4.27 -17.88
N LEU A 95 6.42 -3.59 -16.78
CA LEU A 95 7.11 -2.29 -16.78
C LEU A 95 8.63 -2.39 -17.00
N SER A 96 9.14 -3.61 -17.23
CA SER A 96 10.54 -3.91 -17.58
C SER A 96 10.63 -4.98 -18.65
N TYR A 97 11.71 -4.97 -19.44
CA TYR A 97 12.06 -6.03 -20.40
C TYR A 97 10.93 -6.48 -21.36
N ASN A 98 9.99 -5.58 -21.68
CA ASN A 98 8.75 -5.87 -22.42
C ASN A 98 7.92 -7.02 -21.81
N GLY A 99 7.97 -7.21 -20.48
CA GLY A 99 7.31 -8.29 -19.76
C GLY A 99 7.95 -9.67 -19.90
N ALA A 100 9.15 -9.79 -20.49
CA ALA A 100 9.77 -11.08 -20.82
C ALA A 100 10.07 -11.99 -19.61
N ASN A 101 10.18 -11.44 -18.40
CA ASN A 101 10.38 -12.20 -17.16
C ASN A 101 9.12 -12.25 -16.28
N THR A 102 7.93 -11.95 -16.84
CA THR A 102 6.66 -12.04 -16.10
C THR A 102 6.15 -13.49 -16.01
N ALA A 103 5.45 -13.80 -14.91
CA ALA A 103 4.87 -15.11 -14.66
C ALA A 103 3.57 -14.99 -13.82
N ILE A 104 3.04 -16.08 -13.26
CA ILE A 104 1.90 -16.04 -12.33
C ILE A 104 2.26 -15.33 -11.01
N PHE A 105 3.47 -15.54 -10.49
CA PHE A 105 3.94 -14.97 -9.22
C PHE A 105 4.92 -13.79 -9.42
N GLY A 106 5.08 -13.00 -8.36
CA GLY A 106 5.83 -11.73 -8.38
C GLY A 106 7.36 -11.84 -8.47
N ASP A 107 7.90 -13.05 -8.57
CA ASP A 107 9.32 -13.38 -8.71
C ASP A 107 9.72 -13.83 -10.13
N GLY A 108 8.76 -13.80 -11.07
CA GLY A 108 8.98 -14.26 -12.44
C GLY A 108 8.92 -15.78 -12.61
N ARG A 109 8.22 -16.50 -11.72
CA ARG A 109 7.97 -17.95 -11.85
C ARG A 109 6.50 -18.32 -11.63
N ASP A 110 6.15 -19.54 -12.03
CA ASP A 110 4.77 -20.08 -11.96
C ASP A 110 4.51 -21.00 -10.75
N HIS A 111 5.53 -21.23 -9.90
CA HIS A 111 5.49 -22.03 -8.65
C HIS A 111 4.37 -23.08 -8.54
N PRO A 112 4.41 -24.15 -9.35
CA PRO A 112 3.36 -25.17 -9.37
C PRO A 112 3.29 -25.90 -8.02
N GLY A 113 2.18 -25.69 -7.29
CA GLY A 113 1.96 -26.25 -5.95
C GLY A 113 2.17 -25.26 -4.80
N LEU A 114 2.46 -23.98 -5.06
CA LEU A 114 2.54 -22.97 -4.01
C LEU A 114 1.23 -22.89 -3.22
N GLY A 115 1.32 -22.86 -1.89
CA GLY A 115 0.15 -22.85 -1.01
C GLY A 115 -0.63 -24.16 -0.93
N VAL A 116 -0.19 -25.24 -1.59
CA VAL A 116 -0.76 -26.59 -1.40
C VAL A 116 -0.19 -27.21 -0.12
N THR A 117 -0.48 -26.56 1.00
CA THR A 117 -0.26 -27.08 2.35
C THR A 117 -1.51 -27.81 2.83
N ARG A 118 -1.45 -28.50 3.97
CA ARG A 118 -2.69 -28.86 4.69
C ARG A 118 -3.27 -27.60 5.33
N ASP A 119 -4.56 -27.63 5.65
CA ASP A 119 -5.24 -26.53 6.33
C ASP A 119 -4.48 -26.15 7.62
N GLY A 120 -4.04 -24.90 7.69
CA GLY A 120 -3.45 -24.28 8.88
C GLY A 120 -1.92 -24.26 8.97
N LYS A 121 -1.16 -25.23 8.41
CA LYS A 121 0.32 -25.24 8.47
C LYS A 121 0.99 -25.89 7.25
N ALA A 122 2.15 -25.36 6.87
CA ALA A 122 3.10 -26.00 5.96
C ALA A 122 3.76 -27.24 6.59
N ASP A 123 4.57 -27.99 5.83
CA ASP A 123 5.29 -29.15 6.34
C ASP A 123 6.51 -28.67 7.18
N GLY A 124 6.21 -28.33 8.44
CA GLY A 124 7.02 -27.44 9.29
C GLY A 124 6.55 -25.98 9.18
N ASP A 125 6.64 -25.22 10.27
CA ASP A 125 6.09 -23.85 10.41
C ASP A 125 6.75 -22.75 9.54
N ALA A 126 7.54 -23.13 8.53
CA ALA A 126 8.29 -22.20 7.70
C ALA A 126 7.40 -21.37 6.76
N CYS A 127 7.60 -20.04 6.75
CA CYS A 127 7.02 -19.16 5.74
C CYS A 127 7.62 -19.42 4.35
N ILE A 128 6.84 -19.11 3.31
CA ILE A 128 7.29 -19.14 1.92
C ILE A 128 8.37 -18.07 1.72
N SER A 129 9.56 -18.53 1.29
CA SER A 129 10.74 -17.71 1.04
C SER A 129 11.03 -17.48 -0.45
N ASP A 130 10.41 -18.27 -1.33
CA ASP A 130 10.46 -18.13 -2.78
C ASP A 130 9.06 -18.50 -3.34
N PRO A 131 8.24 -17.52 -3.81
CA PRO A 131 8.50 -16.09 -3.81
C PRO A 131 8.52 -15.51 -2.37
N ASN A 132 9.27 -14.45 -2.13
CA ASN A 132 9.53 -13.93 -0.77
C ASN A 132 8.36 -13.06 -0.21
N ILE A 133 7.21 -13.69 0.03
CA ILE A 133 5.89 -13.02 0.24
C ILE A 133 5.29 -13.15 1.65
N HIS A 134 5.99 -13.79 2.60
CA HIS A 134 5.71 -13.68 4.05
C HIS A 134 4.36 -14.21 4.51
N THR A 135 4.00 -15.36 3.97
CA THR A 135 2.88 -16.18 4.44
C THR A 135 3.24 -17.67 4.31
N GLN A 136 2.49 -18.55 4.98
CA GLN A 136 2.56 -20.00 4.78
C GLN A 136 1.66 -20.48 3.61
N ASN A 137 0.60 -19.74 3.26
CA ASN A 137 -0.34 -20.05 2.17
C ASN A 137 -1.20 -18.83 1.76
N GLU A 138 -2.06 -18.96 0.73
CA GLU A 138 -2.91 -17.88 0.20
C GLU A 138 -3.84 -17.29 1.28
N THR A 139 -4.50 -18.14 2.09
CA THR A 139 -5.50 -17.67 3.06
C THR A 139 -4.89 -16.94 4.26
N MET A 140 -3.64 -17.24 4.61
CA MET A 140 -2.90 -16.59 5.70
C MET A 140 -2.19 -15.29 5.31
N ALA A 141 -2.18 -14.90 4.01
CA ALA A 141 -1.60 -13.62 3.60
C ALA A 141 -2.39 -12.43 4.17
N ALA A 142 -1.67 -11.47 4.77
CA ALA A 142 -2.20 -10.41 5.63
C ALA A 142 -3.22 -9.45 4.98
N GLY A 143 -3.29 -9.44 3.65
CA GLY A 143 -4.04 -8.48 2.85
C GLY A 143 -3.21 -7.25 2.51
N THR A 144 -3.58 -6.58 1.42
CA THR A 144 -2.99 -5.31 0.97
C THR A 144 -4.09 -4.28 0.74
N ILE A 145 -3.72 -3.00 0.68
CA ILE A 145 -4.66 -1.89 0.50
C ILE A 145 -4.19 -0.94 -0.61
N PHE A 146 -5.10 -0.06 -1.01
CA PHE A 146 -4.71 1.28 -1.47
C PHE A 146 -5.36 2.33 -0.56
N ALA A 147 -4.57 3.33 -0.21
CA ALA A 147 -4.99 4.47 0.60
C ALA A 147 -5.13 5.75 -0.25
N ILE A 148 -5.61 6.82 0.37
CA ILE A 148 -6.13 8.02 -0.29
C ILE A 148 -5.96 9.24 0.67
N SER A 149 -5.27 10.37 0.32
CA SER A 149 -4.91 11.60 1.08
C SER A 149 -5.11 12.92 0.31
N TYR A 150 -5.87 13.88 0.85
CA TYR A 150 -6.51 15.05 0.23
C TYR A 150 -5.78 16.04 -0.77
N VAL A 151 -4.67 15.73 -1.47
CA VAL A 151 -3.77 16.71 -2.12
C VAL A 151 -3.10 16.27 -3.45
N SER A 152 -2.42 17.21 -4.14
CA SER A 152 -1.57 16.94 -5.34
C SER A 152 -0.05 17.06 -5.08
N ASP A 153 0.35 17.42 -3.86
CA ASP A 153 1.73 17.69 -3.45
C ASP A 153 2.10 16.76 -2.29
N LEU A 154 3.18 15.98 -2.44
CA LEU A 154 3.57 14.94 -1.50
C LEU A 154 3.92 15.50 -0.11
N THR A 155 4.38 16.75 -0.04
CA THR A 155 4.71 17.42 1.23
C THR A 155 3.47 17.81 2.05
N GLN A 156 2.28 17.74 1.46
CA GLN A 156 1.00 18.05 2.11
C GLN A 156 0.24 16.78 2.55
N VAL A 157 0.83 15.60 2.37
CA VAL A 157 0.29 14.31 2.80
C VAL A 157 0.63 14.05 4.27
N THR A 158 -0.38 13.74 5.08
CA THR A 158 -0.29 13.42 6.52
C THR A 158 -0.99 12.09 6.81
N LYS A 159 -0.85 11.53 8.01
CA LYS A 159 -1.51 10.27 8.36
C LYS A 159 -3.03 10.39 8.41
N GLU A 160 -3.53 11.57 8.78
CA GLU A 160 -4.95 11.88 8.97
C GLU A 160 -5.68 12.09 7.66
N ASN A 161 -4.99 12.59 6.61
CA ASN A 161 -5.58 12.56 5.29
C ASN A 161 -5.36 11.19 4.61
N LEU A 162 -4.33 10.38 4.93
CA LEU A 162 -4.03 9.05 4.34
C LEU A 162 -5.01 7.89 4.70
N VAL A 163 -6.23 7.95 4.15
CA VAL A 163 -7.36 7.03 4.33
C VAL A 163 -7.35 5.82 3.40
N VAL A 164 -7.42 4.60 3.94
CA VAL A 164 -7.63 3.35 3.17
C VAL A 164 -8.99 3.37 2.46
N PHE A 165 -9.00 3.28 1.13
CA PHE A 165 -10.22 3.27 0.31
C PHE A 165 -10.61 1.89 -0.24
N THR A 166 -9.66 0.97 -0.29
CA THR A 166 -9.89 -0.41 -0.73
C THR A 166 -8.88 -1.35 -0.07
N ALA A 167 -9.33 -2.55 0.24
CA ALA A 167 -8.49 -3.67 0.70
C ALA A 167 -8.70 -4.86 -0.22
N LEU A 168 -7.71 -5.73 -0.29
CA LEU A 168 -7.80 -7.03 -0.97
C LEU A 168 -7.19 -8.07 -0.04
N TYR A 169 -8.00 -9.00 0.43
CA TYR A 169 -7.54 -10.08 1.30
C TYR A 169 -6.58 -11.01 0.55
N HIS A 170 -5.88 -11.87 1.30
CA HIS A 170 -5.09 -12.97 0.72
C HIS A 170 -4.01 -12.50 -0.26
N THR A 171 -3.43 -11.33 0.02
CA THR A 171 -2.32 -10.72 -0.73
C THR A 171 -1.23 -10.21 0.24
N PRO A 172 0.02 -10.03 -0.23
CA PRO A 172 0.53 -10.37 -1.57
C PRO A 172 0.54 -11.88 -1.82
N TRP A 173 0.22 -12.28 -3.06
CA TRP A 173 0.21 -13.69 -3.46
C TRP A 173 0.59 -13.83 -4.94
N ARG A 174 -0.36 -13.64 -5.86
CA ARG A 174 -0.10 -13.59 -7.32
C ARG A 174 0.40 -12.22 -7.75
N ARG A 175 1.04 -12.15 -8.91
CA ARG A 175 1.51 -10.89 -9.50
C ARG A 175 0.35 -9.95 -9.85
N LEU A 176 -0.67 -10.44 -10.56
CA LEU A 176 -1.82 -9.60 -10.89
C LEU A 176 -2.80 -9.55 -9.72
N ALA A 177 -2.99 -8.35 -9.17
CA ALA A 177 -3.95 -8.08 -8.09
C ALA A 177 -4.92 -6.98 -8.51
N THR A 178 -6.23 -7.24 -8.40
CA THR A 178 -7.31 -6.35 -8.84
C THR A 178 -8.11 -5.84 -7.65
N TYR A 179 -8.21 -4.53 -7.52
CA TYR A 179 -8.81 -3.84 -6.39
C TYR A 179 -10.05 -3.07 -6.84
N LYS A 180 -11.11 -3.13 -6.03
CA LYS A 180 -12.38 -2.46 -6.32
C LYS A 180 -12.40 -1.06 -5.72
N VAL A 181 -12.93 -0.11 -6.47
CA VAL A 181 -13.02 1.31 -6.10
C VAL A 181 -14.43 1.58 -5.55
N PRO A 182 -14.60 2.27 -4.40
CA PRO A 182 -15.91 2.76 -3.96
C PRO A 182 -16.39 3.90 -4.87
N ASN A 183 -17.47 4.59 -4.52
CA ASN A 183 -17.90 5.80 -5.21
C ASN A 183 -17.00 7.01 -4.87
N LEU A 184 -15.69 6.92 -5.20
CA LEU A 184 -14.76 8.04 -5.07
C LEU A 184 -15.22 9.21 -5.95
N PRO A 185 -15.30 10.44 -5.42
CA PRO A 185 -15.51 11.62 -6.24
C PRO A 185 -14.23 12.00 -7.04
N ALA A 186 -14.36 12.94 -7.98
CA ALA A 186 -13.32 13.23 -8.97
C ALA A 186 -12.23 14.20 -8.45
N CYS A 187 -10.98 13.87 -8.77
CA CYS A 187 -9.76 14.59 -8.36
C CYS A 187 -9.54 15.95 -9.04
N PRO A 188 -8.54 16.75 -8.60
CA PRO A 188 -8.15 18.02 -9.24
C PRO A 188 -7.53 17.81 -10.63
N GLU A 189 -7.41 18.90 -11.40
CA GLU A 189 -6.92 18.85 -12.79
C GLU A 189 -5.44 18.47 -12.94
N GLU A 190 -4.57 18.83 -11.98
CA GLU A 190 -3.18 18.35 -11.92
C GLU A 190 -3.09 16.89 -11.39
N GLY A 191 -4.23 16.22 -11.21
CA GLY A 191 -4.35 14.93 -10.59
C GLY A 191 -4.33 14.99 -9.07
N CYS A 192 -4.60 13.83 -8.49
CA CYS A 192 -4.44 13.55 -7.07
C CYS A 192 -3.22 12.63 -6.90
N ILE A 193 -2.61 12.64 -5.72
CA ILE A 193 -1.73 11.54 -5.31
C ILE A 193 -2.58 10.26 -5.13
N CYS A 194 -1.98 9.07 -5.13
CA CYS A 194 -2.54 7.81 -4.62
C CYS A 194 -1.57 7.43 -3.51
N ALA A 195 -1.76 7.97 -2.32
CA ALA A 195 -3.05 8.36 -1.75
C ALA A 195 -3.65 9.80 -2.02
N TRP A 196 -4.86 9.92 -2.65
CA TRP A 196 -5.85 11.07 -2.94
C TRP A 196 -5.24 12.48 -3.17
N GLY A 197 -5.86 13.66 -3.34
CA GLY A 197 -7.21 14.26 -3.47
C GLY A 197 -7.06 15.66 -4.13
N ASP A 198 -7.89 16.71 -4.03
CA ASP A 198 -9.22 17.03 -3.44
C ASP A 198 -10.42 16.58 -4.30
N THR A 199 -11.66 16.73 -3.82
CA THR A 199 -12.91 16.24 -4.44
C THR A 199 -14.18 16.99 -3.99
N GLY A 200 -15.10 17.31 -4.92
CA GLY A 200 -16.38 17.97 -4.62
C GLY A 200 -17.50 17.08 -3.99
N ASP A 201 -18.52 17.76 -3.46
CA ASP A 201 -19.83 17.29 -2.92
C ASP A 201 -19.88 16.21 -1.82
N ALA A 202 -18.87 15.33 -1.71
CA ALA A 202 -18.80 14.26 -0.71
C ALA A 202 -17.34 13.89 -0.39
N ALA A 203 -16.62 14.80 0.29
CA ALA A 203 -15.24 14.56 0.71
C ALA A 203 -15.07 13.28 1.53
N VAL A 204 -13.94 12.59 1.37
CA VAL A 204 -13.52 11.51 2.27
C VAL A 204 -13.22 12.12 3.64
N ALA A 205 -13.68 11.47 4.71
CA ALA A 205 -13.48 11.95 6.08
C ALA A 205 -12.03 11.70 6.56
N PRO A 206 -11.48 12.50 7.49
CA PRO A 206 -10.16 12.24 8.05
C PRO A 206 -10.03 10.84 8.67
N GLY A 207 -8.95 10.16 8.32
CA GLY A 207 -8.64 8.79 8.73
C GLY A 207 -8.28 8.70 10.21
N LYS A 208 -8.89 7.73 10.90
CA LYS A 208 -8.54 7.35 12.28
C LYS A 208 -7.64 6.11 12.28
N PRO A 209 -6.64 6.00 13.18
CA PRO A 209 -5.85 4.78 13.29
C PRO A 209 -6.76 3.55 13.48
N PRO A 210 -6.57 2.47 12.71
CA PRO A 210 -7.33 1.24 12.91
C PRO A 210 -6.94 0.58 14.24
N VAL A 211 -7.84 -0.20 14.83
CA VAL A 211 -7.57 -0.92 16.10
C VAL A 211 -7.81 -2.40 15.91
N TRP A 212 -7.09 -3.22 16.68
CA TRP A 212 -7.41 -4.64 16.74
C TRP A 212 -8.81 -4.85 17.34
N CYS A 213 -9.64 -5.62 16.65
CA CYS A 213 -11.04 -5.87 17.00
C CYS A 213 -11.52 -7.29 16.64
N GLU A 214 -10.63 -8.23 16.31
CA GLU A 214 -11.01 -9.63 15.98
C GLU A 214 -11.89 -10.27 17.08
N ASP A 215 -11.49 -10.10 18.34
CA ASP A 215 -12.16 -10.62 19.53
C ASP A 215 -13.40 -9.80 19.97
N GLU A 216 -13.55 -8.57 19.47
CA GLU A 216 -14.69 -7.70 19.82
C GLU A 216 -15.07 -6.77 18.63
N PRO A 217 -15.76 -7.29 17.59
CA PRO A 217 -15.98 -6.54 16.34
C PRO A 217 -16.74 -5.21 16.50
N GLY A 218 -17.50 -5.03 17.58
CA GLY A 218 -18.14 -3.76 17.93
C GLY A 218 -17.17 -2.61 18.25
N ARG A 219 -15.88 -2.91 18.44
CA ARG A 219 -14.80 -1.92 18.64
C ARG A 219 -13.99 -1.61 17.37
N CYS A 220 -14.28 -2.27 16.24
CA CYS A 220 -13.64 -1.92 14.97
C CYS A 220 -13.91 -0.46 14.60
N VAL A 221 -12.89 0.24 14.10
CA VAL A 221 -13.03 1.66 13.70
C VAL A 221 -13.92 1.77 12.47
N GLN A 222 -15.10 2.39 12.68
CA GLN A 222 -16.07 2.68 11.63
C GLN A 222 -15.67 3.93 10.84
N GLY A 223 -15.91 3.92 9.53
CA GLY A 223 -15.59 5.00 8.62
C GLY A 223 -14.13 5.02 8.17
N ALA A 224 -13.66 6.21 7.78
CA ALA A 224 -12.31 6.44 7.30
C ALA A 224 -11.24 5.95 8.29
N LYS A 225 -10.40 5.01 7.81
CA LYS A 225 -9.29 4.39 8.55
C LYS A 225 -7.96 4.79 7.93
N GLN A 226 -6.96 5.11 8.74
CA GLN A 226 -5.58 5.32 8.27
C GLN A 226 -4.98 4.01 7.75
N MET A 227 -3.87 4.10 7.02
CA MET A 227 -2.95 2.96 6.90
C MET A 227 -2.45 2.50 8.27
N VAL A 228 -1.97 1.26 8.35
CA VAL A 228 -1.31 0.73 9.54
C VAL A 228 0.17 1.16 9.52
N PHE A 229 0.63 1.83 10.58
CA PHE A 229 2.05 2.13 10.80
C PHE A 229 2.49 1.43 12.08
N TRP A 230 3.42 0.49 11.95
CA TRP A 230 3.84 -0.44 13.02
C TRP A 230 5.29 -0.91 12.82
N ASN A 231 5.92 -1.36 13.90
CA ASN A 231 7.32 -1.82 13.98
C ASN A 231 8.39 -0.78 13.53
N GLN A 232 8.08 0.51 13.61
CA GLN A 232 9.03 1.62 13.41
C GLN A 232 9.54 2.13 14.76
N LEU A 233 10.57 3.00 14.77
CA LEU A 233 11.01 3.68 16.00
C LEU A 233 10.00 4.77 16.36
N GLU A 234 9.79 5.72 15.46
CA GLU A 234 8.78 6.78 15.58
C GLU A 234 7.59 6.60 14.63
N GLY A 235 6.50 7.31 14.92
CA GLY A 235 5.37 7.46 14.02
C GLY A 235 4.34 6.34 13.95
N ASN A 236 4.54 5.22 14.65
CA ASN A 236 3.57 4.12 14.74
C ASN A 236 2.18 4.62 15.19
N ASN A 237 1.10 4.20 14.49
CA ASN A 237 -0.29 4.49 14.87
C ASN A 237 -1.04 3.26 15.42
N VAL A 238 -0.47 2.07 15.27
CA VAL A 238 -1.02 0.80 15.78
C VAL A 238 -0.08 0.21 16.82
N GLN A 239 -0.66 -0.34 17.89
CA GLN A 239 0.03 -1.18 18.86
C GLN A 239 -0.80 -2.43 19.13
N VAL A 240 -0.14 -3.59 19.18
CA VAL A 240 -0.77 -4.90 19.39
C VAL A 240 0.09 -5.73 20.35
N SER A 241 -0.56 -6.60 21.13
CA SER A 241 0.09 -7.42 22.15
C SER A 241 -0.76 -8.66 22.49
N GLY A 242 -0.12 -9.76 22.85
CA GLY A 242 -0.79 -11.04 23.11
C GLY A 242 -1.00 -11.85 21.83
N VAL A 243 -1.95 -12.79 21.86
CA VAL A 243 -2.25 -13.71 20.74
C VAL A 243 -3.62 -13.43 20.12
N ASP A 244 -3.76 -13.77 18.84
CA ASP A 244 -5.01 -13.74 18.09
C ASP A 244 -5.94 -14.92 18.45
N LEU A 245 -7.12 -15.01 17.81
CA LEU A 245 -8.06 -16.12 18.04
C LEU A 245 -7.57 -17.49 17.51
N ALA A 246 -6.49 -17.54 16.71
CA ALA A 246 -5.84 -18.79 16.31
C ALA A 246 -4.76 -19.24 17.32
N GLY A 247 -4.35 -18.35 18.23
CA GLY A 247 -3.31 -18.58 19.23
C GLY A 247 -1.91 -18.10 18.82
N GLU A 248 -1.78 -17.48 17.64
CA GLU A 248 -0.51 -16.94 17.12
C GLU A 248 -0.32 -15.48 17.60
N PRO A 249 0.91 -14.95 17.71
CA PRO A 249 1.14 -13.57 18.16
C PRO A 249 0.41 -12.53 17.30
N LYS A 250 -0.29 -11.57 17.92
CA LYS A 250 -1.02 -10.52 17.20
C LYS A 250 -0.04 -9.68 16.37
N ALA A 251 -0.07 -9.86 15.04
CA ALA A 251 0.50 -8.96 14.06
C ALA A 251 -0.65 -8.25 13.31
N PRO A 252 -0.58 -6.93 13.04
CA PRO A 252 -1.65 -6.21 12.35
C PRO A 252 -1.93 -6.78 10.95
N THR A 253 -3.14 -6.60 10.42
CA THR A 253 -3.56 -7.13 9.11
C THR A 253 -4.60 -6.24 8.42
N TYR A 254 -4.67 -6.27 7.09
CA TYR A 254 -5.66 -5.53 6.30
C TYR A 254 -6.92 -6.37 6.04
N ASN A 255 -7.57 -6.77 7.14
CA ASN A 255 -8.82 -7.54 7.13
C ASN A 255 -9.68 -7.25 8.37
N MET A 256 -10.76 -8.00 8.57
CA MET A 256 -11.71 -7.79 9.68
C MET A 256 -11.07 -7.80 11.07
N ARG A 257 -9.87 -8.39 11.28
CA ARG A 257 -9.14 -8.30 12.55
C ARG A 257 -8.87 -6.84 12.98
N MET A 258 -8.87 -5.92 12.03
CA MET A 258 -8.68 -4.48 12.22
C MET A 258 -9.83 -3.63 11.65
N GLY A 259 -10.95 -4.26 11.27
CA GLY A 259 -12.12 -3.55 10.75
C GLY A 259 -12.04 -3.10 9.29
N PHE A 260 -11.08 -3.62 8.51
CA PHE A 260 -11.09 -3.45 7.05
C PHE A 260 -11.93 -4.56 6.42
N ALA A 261 -12.92 -4.19 5.60
CA ALA A 261 -13.69 -5.16 4.82
C ALA A 261 -12.93 -5.53 3.52
N ASP A 262 -13.19 -6.72 2.96
CA ASP A 262 -12.62 -7.07 1.64
C ASP A 262 -13.26 -6.23 0.53
N GLY A 263 -12.44 -5.69 -0.37
CA GLY A 263 -12.86 -4.79 -1.44
C GLY A 263 -13.02 -3.32 -1.01
N PRO A 264 -14.00 -2.59 -1.58
CA PRO A 264 -14.09 -1.13 -1.47
C PRO A 264 -14.63 -0.69 -0.10
N GLN A 265 -13.92 0.23 0.56
CA GLN A 265 -14.35 0.82 1.82
C GLN A 265 -15.40 1.91 1.53
N ASN A 266 -16.68 1.59 1.67
CA ASN A 266 -17.80 2.47 1.28
C ASN A 266 -18.25 3.42 2.41
N ASP A 267 -17.72 3.26 3.62
CA ASP A 267 -18.05 4.02 4.83
C ASP A 267 -17.14 5.26 5.04
N ILE A 268 -16.16 5.48 4.15
CA ILE A 268 -15.09 6.49 4.33
C ILE A 268 -15.53 7.94 4.12
N PHE A 269 -16.73 8.20 3.61
CA PHE A 269 -17.18 9.54 3.22
C PHE A 269 -17.72 10.34 4.41
N ALA A 270 -17.45 11.64 4.43
CA ALA A 270 -18.02 12.57 5.40
C ALA A 270 -19.54 12.75 5.15
N GLU A 271 -20.29 13.21 6.17
CA GLU A 271 -21.70 13.53 6.00
C GLU A 271 -21.89 14.62 4.93
N ARG A 272 -22.91 14.50 4.09
CA ARG A 272 -23.14 15.45 2.98
C ARG A 272 -23.33 16.87 3.52
N GLY A 273 -22.47 17.80 3.06
CA GLY A 273 -22.46 19.19 3.53
C GLY A 273 -21.70 19.46 4.82
N SER A 274 -21.06 18.45 5.43
CA SER A 274 -20.16 18.63 6.59
C SER A 274 -18.71 18.99 6.21
N ALA A 275 -18.34 18.83 4.93
CA ALA A 275 -17.02 19.18 4.43
C ALA A 275 -16.79 20.70 4.47
N ASN A 276 -15.77 21.13 5.23
CA ASN A 276 -15.34 22.52 5.27
C ASN A 276 -14.57 22.85 3.97
N PRO A 277 -15.00 23.82 3.14
CA PRO A 277 -14.29 24.16 1.91
C PRO A 277 -12.97 24.85 2.20
N THR A 278 -11.87 24.13 2.05
CA THR A 278 -10.51 24.63 2.30
C THR A 278 -10.07 25.53 1.14
N PHE A 279 -10.45 26.81 1.19
CA PHE A 279 -10.08 27.81 0.19
C PHE A 279 -8.56 28.09 0.19
N ILE A 280 -7.80 27.28 -0.55
CA ILE A 280 -6.48 27.68 -1.04
C ILE A 280 -6.72 28.77 -2.09
N ALA A 281 -6.19 29.97 -1.85
CA ALA A 281 -6.26 31.04 -2.84
C ALA A 281 -5.46 30.64 -4.10
N PRO A 282 -6.01 30.81 -5.31
CA PRO A 282 -5.33 30.39 -6.52
C PRO A 282 -3.99 31.12 -6.67
N ALA A 283 -2.94 30.37 -7.04
CA ALA A 283 -1.63 30.93 -7.33
C ALA A 283 -1.74 32.03 -8.40
N PRO A 284 -0.98 33.13 -8.30
CA PRO A 284 -1.11 34.28 -9.20
C PRO A 284 -0.86 33.85 -10.64
N THR A 285 -1.91 33.92 -11.45
CA THR A 285 -1.97 33.24 -12.76
C THR A 285 -0.97 33.86 -13.75
N PRO A 286 -0.06 33.07 -14.35
CA PRO A 286 0.75 33.55 -15.46
C PRO A 286 -0.16 33.80 -16.67
N THR A 287 -0.13 35.03 -17.20
CA THR A 287 -0.97 35.41 -18.34
C THR A 287 -0.51 34.74 -19.64
N LEU A 288 -1.40 34.02 -20.34
CA LEU A 288 -1.56 34.16 -21.80
C LEU A 288 -2.77 33.39 -22.38
N SER A 289 -3.47 34.06 -23.31
CA SER A 289 -4.27 33.56 -24.44
C SER A 289 -4.85 32.13 -24.37
N GLY A 290 -6.13 32.01 -24.01
CA GLY A 290 -6.84 30.72 -23.94
C GLY A 290 -7.30 30.12 -25.28
N SER A 291 -7.81 28.89 -25.18
CA SER A 291 -8.70 28.22 -26.14
C SER A 291 -9.68 27.35 -25.34
N ALA A 292 -10.92 27.21 -25.78
CA ALA A 292 -11.94 26.45 -25.05
C ALA A 292 -12.11 25.04 -25.61
N TRP A 293 -12.30 24.04 -24.73
CA TRP A 293 -12.75 22.72 -25.18
C TRP A 293 -13.80 22.07 -24.25
N SER A 294 -14.28 20.89 -24.65
CA SER A 294 -15.58 20.36 -24.23
C SER A 294 -15.53 19.47 -22.99
N LYS A 295 -16.63 19.51 -22.23
CA LYS A 295 -16.87 18.66 -21.06
C LYS A 295 -17.04 17.20 -21.48
N THR A 296 -16.12 16.33 -21.02
CA THR A 296 -16.20 14.87 -21.17
C THR A 296 -16.50 14.22 -19.81
N ARG A 297 -16.92 12.96 -19.78
CA ARG A 297 -17.25 12.26 -18.53
C ARG A 297 -15.97 11.99 -17.73
N GLY A 298 -16.04 12.21 -16.41
CA GLY A 298 -14.88 12.15 -15.52
C GLY A 298 -14.21 10.78 -15.51
N ILE A 299 -12.90 10.81 -15.66
CA ILE A 299 -11.94 9.74 -15.39
C ILE A 299 -11.04 10.31 -14.27
N SER A 300 -10.78 9.54 -13.21
CA SER A 300 -10.04 10.02 -12.03
C SER A 300 -8.60 9.53 -12.08
N THR A 301 -7.73 10.45 -12.50
CA THR A 301 -6.33 10.28 -12.87
C THR A 301 -5.40 10.55 -11.66
N VAL A 302 -4.62 9.55 -11.21
CA VAL A 302 -4.01 9.50 -9.86
C VAL A 302 -2.51 9.09 -9.82
N PHE A 303 -1.63 9.84 -9.17
CA PHE A 303 -0.19 9.54 -9.04
C PHE A 303 0.10 8.56 -7.89
N LEU A 304 0.39 7.30 -8.17
CA LEU A 304 0.71 6.31 -7.13
C LEU A 304 1.99 6.66 -6.34
N VAL A 305 1.97 6.45 -5.02
CA VAL A 305 3.14 6.59 -4.15
C VAL A 305 3.19 5.39 -3.23
N LEU A 306 4.28 4.63 -3.29
CA LEU A 306 4.35 3.35 -2.58
C LEU A 306 4.69 3.51 -1.11
N ALA A 307 3.66 3.46 -0.27
CA ALA A 307 3.80 2.89 1.05
C ALA A 307 3.81 1.35 0.92
N VAL A 308 5.01 0.75 0.84
CA VAL A 308 5.19 -0.69 1.01
C VAL A 308 4.77 -1.05 2.42
N LEU A 309 3.59 -1.64 2.59
CA LEU A 309 3.21 -2.23 3.87
C LEU A 309 3.36 -3.75 3.87
N LEU A 310 4.61 -4.18 3.85
CA LEU A 310 4.98 -5.48 4.36
C LEU A 310 5.06 -5.42 5.88
N LEU A 311 3.90 -5.65 6.49
CA LEU A 311 3.75 -5.94 7.91
C LEU A 311 4.66 -7.10 8.30
N GLN A 312 5.75 -6.82 9.02
CA GLN A 312 6.66 -7.85 9.52
C GLN A 312 6.00 -8.69 10.62
N ILE A 313 5.31 -9.75 10.21
CA ILE A 313 5.08 -10.92 11.06
C ILE A 313 6.47 -11.51 11.35
N ARG A 314 6.84 -11.65 12.63
CA ARG A 314 8.23 -11.92 13.04
C ARG A 314 8.34 -13.15 13.95
N LEU A 315 9.15 -14.10 13.48
CA LEU A 315 9.87 -15.18 14.22
C LEU A 315 9.08 -15.95 15.28
#